data_AF-A0A5C7TTR0-F1
#
_entry.id   AF-A0A5C7TTR0-F1
#
_cell.length_a   1.000
_cell.length_b   1.000
_cell.length_c   1.000
_cell.angle_alpha   90.00
_cell.angle_beta   90.00
_cell.angle_gamma   90.00
#
_symmetry.space_group_name_H-M   'P 1'
#
loop_
_entity.id
_entity.type
_entity.pdbx_description
1 polymer ?
#
loop_
_entity_poly.entity_id
_entity_poly.type
_entity_poly.pdbx_seq_one_letter_code
_entity_poly.pdbx_strand_id
1 'polypeptide(L)'
;MKKWCLAGLLLSSLLPVQAADQDYKLVTVAGYLNFYLLNLNACQDFHPSVRKEAYAAESSLYPWLDKLDAKTKGSIDSGMLNAVVQKRRDALNAQIKDGDFTVDHCHAVIKLLTADGLDKTLLKAIE
;
A
#
# COMPACT_ATOMS: atom_id res chain seq x y z
N MET A 1 52.41 19.94 -32.29
CA MET A 1 51.51 20.71 -31.41
C MET A 1 50.12 20.73 -32.00
N LYS A 2 49.16 20.01 -31.42
CA LYS A 2 47.73 20.17 -31.74
C LYS A 2 46.92 19.86 -30.48
N LYS A 3 46.62 20.91 -29.71
CA LYS A 3 45.75 20.83 -28.53
C LYS A 3 44.31 20.80 -29.05
N TRP A 4 43.62 19.67 -28.87
CA TRP A 4 42.18 19.60 -29.06
C TRP A 4 41.51 19.98 -27.73
N CYS A 5 40.90 21.16 -27.73
CA CYS A 5 39.94 21.57 -26.72
C CYS A 5 38.66 20.76 -26.93
N LEU A 6 38.36 19.82 -26.04
CA LEU A 6 37.02 19.24 -25.88
C LEU A 6 36.50 19.70 -24.53
N ALA A 7 36.02 20.93 -24.50
CA ALA A 7 35.19 21.45 -23.43
C ALA A 7 33.75 21.52 -23.96
N GLY A 8 32.82 20.97 -23.17
CA GLY A 8 31.41 21.33 -23.22
C GLY A 8 30.55 20.41 -24.08
N LEU A 9 29.90 19.44 -23.41
CA LEU A 9 28.46 19.15 -23.51
C LEU A 9 28.18 17.86 -22.71
N LEU A 10 28.12 17.99 -21.39
CA LEU A 10 27.47 17.02 -20.51
C LEU A 10 26.50 17.78 -19.62
N LEU A 11 25.39 18.20 -20.21
CA LEU A 11 24.32 18.91 -19.52
C LEU A 11 22.98 18.31 -19.91
N SER A 12 22.80 17.01 -19.67
CA SER A 12 21.51 16.34 -19.92
C SER A 12 21.50 14.89 -19.41
N SER A 13 21.41 14.67 -18.10
CA SER A 13 20.96 13.36 -17.55
C SER A 13 20.73 13.33 -16.02
N LEU A 14 20.28 14.41 -15.38
CA LEU A 14 20.04 14.38 -13.93
C LEU A 14 18.64 13.93 -13.47
N LEU A 15 17.69 13.58 -14.36
CA LEU A 15 16.36 13.17 -13.91
C LEU A 15 15.83 12.01 -14.76
N PRO A 16 15.78 10.78 -14.20
CA PRO A 16 14.49 10.19 -13.84
C PRO A 16 14.48 9.37 -12.53
N VAL A 17 15.58 9.32 -11.77
CA VAL A 17 15.71 8.41 -10.61
C VAL A 17 14.77 8.78 -9.45
N GLN A 18 14.51 10.08 -9.24
CA GLN A 18 13.68 10.56 -8.13
C GLN A 18 12.18 10.28 -8.31
N ALA A 19 11.66 10.33 -9.54
CA ALA A 19 10.24 10.06 -9.81
C ALA A 19 9.90 8.58 -9.59
N ALA A 20 10.75 7.67 -10.09
CA ALA A 20 10.57 6.23 -9.90
C ALA A 20 10.60 5.79 -8.42
N ASP A 21 11.43 6.43 -7.59
CA ASP A 21 11.51 6.15 -6.15
C ASP A 21 10.25 6.62 -5.39
N GLN A 22 9.68 7.76 -5.79
CA GLN A 22 8.45 8.28 -5.18
C GLN A 22 7.23 7.41 -5.53
N ASP A 23 7.09 7.01 -6.80
CA ASP A 23 5.99 6.14 -7.23
C ASP A 23 6.06 4.77 -6.55
N TYR A 24 7.27 4.21 -6.41
CA TYR A 24 7.48 2.95 -5.70
C TYR A 24 7.07 3.02 -4.22
N LYS A 25 7.41 4.12 -3.53
CA LYS A 25 7.00 4.35 -2.14
C LYS A 25 5.49 4.43 -2.01
N LEU A 26 4.83 5.18 -2.89
CA LEU A 26 3.37 5.30 -2.86
C LEU A 26 2.67 3.97 -3.19
N VAL A 27 3.19 3.18 -4.14
CA VAL A 27 2.69 1.82 -4.42
C VAL A 27 2.87 0.90 -3.21
N THR A 28 3.99 1.02 -2.50
CA THR A 28 4.24 0.26 -1.26
C THR A 28 3.24 0.62 -0.17
N VAL A 29 2.99 1.92 0.06
CA VAL A 29 1.97 2.39 1.02
C VAL A 29 0.58 1.93 0.60
N ALA A 30 0.24 2.01 -0.68
CA ALA A 30 -1.04 1.53 -1.19
C ALA A 30 -1.23 0.02 -0.96
N GLY A 31 -0.20 -0.78 -1.24
CA GLY A 31 -0.21 -2.21 -0.97
C GLY A 31 -0.35 -2.53 0.52
N TYR A 32 0.28 -1.73 1.38
CA TYR A 32 0.20 -1.85 2.84
C TYR A 32 -1.21 -1.53 3.37
N LEU A 33 -1.82 -0.40 2.97
CA LEU A 33 -3.18 -0.06 3.40
C LEU A 33 -4.22 -1.02 2.83
N ASN A 34 -4.07 -1.44 1.57
CA ASN A 34 -4.97 -2.41 0.94
C ASN A 34 -4.92 -3.80 1.61
N PHE A 35 -3.78 -4.20 2.19
CA PHE A 35 -3.71 -5.42 3.00
C PHE A 35 -4.68 -5.36 4.17
N TYR A 36 -4.65 -4.29 4.98
CA TYR A 36 -5.57 -4.18 6.12
C TYR A 36 -7.02 -4.08 5.65
N LEU A 37 -7.31 -3.24 4.66
CA LEU A 37 -8.67 -3.06 4.17
C LEU A 37 -9.29 -4.38 3.68
N LEU A 38 -8.59 -5.13 2.83
CA LEU A 38 -9.08 -6.41 2.33
C LEU A 38 -9.31 -7.44 3.45
N ASN A 39 -8.36 -7.55 4.38
CA ASN A 39 -8.48 -8.51 5.47
C ASN A 39 -9.62 -8.14 6.42
N LEU A 40 -9.78 -6.85 6.77
CA LEU A 40 -10.85 -6.40 7.65
C LEU A 40 -12.23 -6.57 7.00
N ASN A 41 -12.37 -6.26 5.71
CA ASN A 41 -13.62 -6.52 4.98
C ASN A 41 -13.95 -8.02 4.99
N ALA A 42 -12.98 -8.88 4.68
CA ALA A 42 -13.20 -10.33 4.75
C ALA A 42 -13.54 -10.81 6.17
N CYS A 43 -12.94 -10.23 7.21
CA CYS A 43 -13.31 -10.54 8.60
C CYS A 43 -14.77 -10.18 8.91
N GLN A 44 -15.26 -9.06 8.39
CA GLN A 44 -16.66 -8.64 8.57
C GLN A 44 -17.63 -9.60 7.88
N ASP A 45 -17.25 -10.07 6.69
CA ASP A 45 -18.09 -10.94 5.85
C ASP A 45 -18.14 -12.37 6.38
N PHE A 46 -16.99 -12.96 6.69
CA PHE A 46 -16.86 -14.39 6.97
C PHE A 46 -16.89 -14.76 8.45
N HIS A 47 -16.62 -13.82 9.37
CA HIS A 47 -16.53 -14.11 10.81
C HIS A 47 -17.44 -13.19 11.65
N PRO A 48 -18.73 -13.53 11.81
CA PRO A 48 -19.70 -12.68 12.50
C PRO A 48 -19.31 -12.27 13.93
N SER A 49 -18.55 -13.13 14.64
CA SER A 49 -18.08 -12.87 16.01
C SER A 49 -17.17 -11.67 16.12
N VAL A 50 -16.38 -11.35 15.08
CA VAL A 50 -15.39 -10.25 15.09
C VAL A 50 -15.83 -9.06 14.23
N ARG A 51 -16.98 -9.14 13.56
CA ARG A 51 -17.46 -8.13 12.61
C ARG A 51 -17.44 -6.70 13.16
N LYS A 52 -17.94 -6.51 14.39
CA LYS A 52 -18.00 -5.18 15.01
C LYS A 52 -16.61 -4.60 15.26
N GLU A 53 -15.68 -5.43 15.73
CA GLU A 53 -14.29 -5.03 15.97
C GLU A 53 -13.57 -4.74 14.67
N ALA A 54 -13.81 -5.55 13.63
CA ALA A 54 -13.26 -5.33 12.30
C ALA A 54 -13.74 -4.01 11.67
N TYR A 55 -15.02 -3.64 11.81
CA TYR A 55 -15.53 -2.33 11.37
C TYR A 55 -14.87 -1.17 12.13
N ALA A 56 -14.75 -1.30 13.44
CA ALA A 56 -14.11 -0.27 14.25
C ALA A 56 -12.64 -0.07 13.85
N ALA A 57 -11.91 -1.17 13.63
CA ALA A 57 -10.52 -1.13 13.17
C ALA A 57 -10.40 -0.51 11.77
N GLU A 58 -11.27 -0.90 10.83
CA GLU A 58 -11.27 -0.36 9.45
C GLU A 58 -11.39 1.16 9.41
N SER A 59 -12.22 1.74 10.27
CA SER A 59 -12.43 3.20 10.30
C SER A 59 -11.13 4.01 10.51
N SER A 60 -10.13 3.41 11.17
CA SER A 60 -8.82 4.04 11.38
C SER A 60 -7.99 4.16 10.10
N LEU A 61 -8.34 3.41 9.05
CA LEU A 61 -7.65 3.44 7.76
C LEU A 61 -8.07 4.63 6.89
N TYR A 62 -9.33 5.10 6.99
CA TYR A 62 -9.89 6.08 6.06
C TYR A 62 -9.08 7.39 5.97
N PRO A 63 -8.60 8.00 7.08
CA PRO A 63 -7.76 9.20 6.98
C PRO A 63 -6.46 8.97 6.20
N TRP A 64 -5.92 7.76 6.20
CA TRP A 64 -4.71 7.40 5.46
C TRP A 64 -5.00 7.09 3.99
N LEU A 65 -6.15 6.48 3.71
CA LEU A 65 -6.63 6.25 2.36
C LEU A 65 -6.91 7.58 1.64
N ASP A 66 -7.50 8.56 2.34
CA ASP A 66 -7.72 9.91 1.81
C ASP A 66 -6.39 10.63 1.49
N LYS A 67 -5.40 10.52 2.39
CA LYS A 67 -4.05 11.06 2.16
C LYS A 67 -3.36 10.39 0.97
N LEU A 68 -3.47 9.07 0.87
CA LEU A 68 -2.93 8.32 -0.25
C LEU A 68 -3.57 8.78 -1.55
N ASP A 69 -4.90 8.81 -1.65
CA ASP A 69 -5.64 9.30 -2.84
C ASP A 69 -5.18 10.70 -3.25
N ALA A 70 -5.03 11.62 -2.28
CA ALA A 70 -4.55 12.96 -2.56
C ALA A 70 -3.13 13.00 -3.18
N LYS A 71 -2.24 12.07 -2.78
CA LYS A 71 -0.86 11.98 -3.29
C LYS A 71 -0.75 11.21 -4.61
N THR A 72 -1.67 10.29 -4.88
CA THR A 72 -1.67 9.44 -6.08
C THR A 72 -2.40 10.06 -7.27
N LYS A 73 -3.24 11.09 -7.04
CA LYS A 73 -3.96 11.82 -8.09
C LYS A 73 -3.03 12.34 -9.19
N GLY A 74 -3.04 11.64 -10.32
CA GLY A 74 -2.28 11.99 -11.53
C GLY A 74 -0.79 11.66 -11.49
N SER A 75 -0.30 10.98 -10.45
CA SER A 75 1.13 10.67 -10.28
C SER A 75 1.47 9.20 -10.50
N ILE A 76 0.56 8.27 -10.19
CA ILE A 76 0.84 6.83 -10.26
C ILE A 76 0.14 6.16 -11.45
N ASP A 77 0.82 5.23 -12.10
CA ASP A 77 0.19 4.31 -13.05
C ASP A 77 -0.85 3.43 -12.33
N SER A 78 -2.13 3.73 -12.60
CA SER A 78 -3.27 2.95 -12.11
C SER A 78 -3.20 1.46 -12.47
N GLY A 79 -2.53 1.09 -13.59
CA GLY A 79 -2.33 -0.29 -13.99
C GLY A 79 -1.46 -1.07 -12.98
N MET A 80 -0.35 -0.48 -12.56
CA MET A 80 0.54 -1.06 -11.55
C MET A 80 -0.18 -1.24 -10.20
N LEU A 81 -0.91 -0.22 -9.75
CA LEU A 81 -1.65 -0.28 -8.49
C LEU A 81 -2.74 -1.37 -8.53
N ASN A 82 -3.51 -1.43 -9.63
CA ASN A 82 -4.54 -2.44 -9.83
C ASN A 82 -3.97 -3.86 -9.81
N ALA A 83 -2.82 -4.09 -10.44
CA ALA A 83 -2.17 -5.39 -10.44
C ALA A 83 -1.76 -5.84 -9.01
N VAL A 84 -1.24 -4.92 -8.19
CA VAL A 84 -0.88 -5.21 -6.79
C VAL A 84 -2.12 -5.53 -5.95
N VAL A 85 -3.19 -4.74 -6.10
CA VAL A 85 -4.46 -4.94 -5.38
C VAL A 85 -5.10 -6.27 -5.78
N GLN A 86 -5.16 -6.57 -7.07
CA GLN A 86 -5.75 -7.80 -7.59
C GLN A 86 -5.00 -9.04 -7.08
N LYS A 87 -3.66 -9.04 -7.15
CA LYS A 87 -2.85 -10.16 -6.64
C LYS A 87 -3.11 -10.44 -5.16
N ARG A 88 -3.28 -9.40 -4.35
CA ARG A 88 -3.59 -9.54 -2.91
C ARG A 88 -4.99 -10.07 -2.68
N ARG A 89 -5.97 -9.62 -3.47
CA ARG A 89 -7.34 -10.13 -3.43
C ARG A 89 -7.39 -11.61 -3.81
N ASP A 90 -6.67 -12.02 -4.85
CA ASP A 90 -6.62 -13.41 -5.29
C ASP A 90 -6.00 -14.31 -4.22
N ALA A 91 -4.92 -13.85 -3.57
CA ALA A 91 -4.29 -14.57 -2.46
C ALA A 91 -5.24 -14.73 -1.26
N LEU A 92 -5.96 -13.67 -0.88
CA LEU A 92 -6.95 -13.74 0.20
C LEU A 92 -8.10 -14.70 -0.14
N ASN A 93 -8.61 -14.65 -1.37
CA ASN A 93 -9.65 -15.56 -1.83
C ASN A 93 -9.20 -17.02 -1.80
N ALA A 94 -7.94 -17.30 -2.13
CA ALA A 94 -7.37 -18.63 -1.99
C ALA A 94 -7.35 -19.08 -0.52
N GLN A 95 -6.88 -18.24 0.40
CA GLN A 95 -6.90 -18.53 1.84
C GLN A 95 -8.32 -18.80 2.37
N ILE A 96 -9.31 -18.04 1.93
CA ILE A 96 -10.72 -18.25 2.30
C ILE A 96 -11.21 -19.60 1.77
N LYS A 97 -10.93 -19.90 0.49
CA LYS A 97 -11.35 -21.14 -0.15
C LYS A 97 -10.73 -22.38 0.51
N ASP A 98 -9.47 -22.28 0.91
CA ASP A 98 -8.72 -23.38 1.51
C ASP A 98 -9.04 -23.55 3.02
N GLY A 99 -9.83 -22.64 3.60
CA GLY A 99 -10.23 -22.68 5.01
C GLY A 99 -9.20 -22.09 5.97
N ASP A 100 -8.12 -21.50 5.45
CA ASP A 100 -7.02 -20.92 6.23
C ASP A 100 -7.33 -19.52 6.78
N PHE A 101 -8.40 -18.87 6.28
CA PHE A 101 -8.87 -17.59 6.79
C PHE A 101 -9.72 -17.77 8.05
N THR A 102 -9.06 -17.97 9.21
CA THR A 102 -9.72 -18.28 10.48
C THR A 102 -10.11 -17.04 11.29
N VAL A 103 -10.90 -17.23 12.35
CA VAL A 103 -11.22 -16.16 13.31
C VAL A 103 -9.96 -15.63 14.03
N ASP A 104 -8.98 -16.50 14.30
CA ASP A 104 -7.71 -16.12 14.93
C ASP A 104 -6.89 -15.19 14.02
N HIS A 105 -6.91 -15.45 12.71
CA HIS A 105 -6.32 -14.55 11.72
C HIS A 105 -6.96 -13.16 11.80
N CYS A 106 -8.28 -13.09 11.92
CA CYS A 106 -8.98 -11.81 12.09
C CYS A 106 -8.60 -11.08 13.38
N HIS A 107 -8.53 -11.78 14.51
CA HIS A 107 -8.06 -11.18 15.76
C HIS A 107 -6.63 -10.66 15.64
N ALA A 108 -5.74 -11.38 14.94
CA ALA A 108 -4.37 -10.92 14.70
C ALA A 108 -4.35 -9.63 13.86
N VAL A 109 -5.09 -9.57 12.75
CA VAL A 109 -5.16 -8.37 11.90
C VAL A 109 -5.73 -7.17 12.66
N ILE A 110 -6.82 -7.38 13.41
CA ILE A 110 -7.43 -6.32 14.24
C ILE A 110 -6.43 -5.83 15.29
N LYS A 111 -5.72 -6.74 15.96
CA LYS A 111 -4.73 -6.40 16.99
C LYS A 111 -3.56 -5.61 16.40
N LEU A 112 -3.01 -6.03 15.26
CA LEU A 112 -1.95 -5.30 14.56
C LEU A 112 -2.36 -3.85 14.31
N LEU A 113 -3.61 -3.61 13.94
CA LEU A 113 -4.08 -2.25 13.66
C LEU A 113 -4.41 -1.44 14.93
N THR A 114 -5.04 -2.07 15.92
CA THR A 114 -5.60 -1.38 17.09
C THR A 114 -4.66 -1.26 18.28
N ALA A 115 -3.76 -2.23 18.47
CA ALA A 115 -2.78 -2.23 19.56
C ALA A 115 -1.42 -1.72 19.10
N ASP A 116 -0.91 -2.25 17.98
CA ASP A 116 0.43 -1.92 17.50
C ASP A 116 0.42 -0.65 16.63
N GLY A 117 -0.70 -0.41 15.95
CA GLY A 117 -0.89 0.75 15.08
C GLY A 117 -0.26 0.58 13.70
N LEU A 118 -0.61 1.48 12.79
CA LEU A 118 -0.01 1.52 11.47
C LEU A 118 1.46 1.95 11.52
N ASP A 119 2.29 1.34 10.68
CA ASP A 119 3.72 1.65 10.54
C ASP A 119 3.91 3.10 10.07
N LYS A 120 4.32 3.95 11.01
CA LYS A 120 4.55 5.37 10.77
C LYS A 120 5.69 5.64 9.79
N THR A 121 6.64 4.72 9.67
CA THR A 121 7.75 4.84 8.72
C THR A 121 7.23 4.77 7.28
N LEU A 122 6.31 3.84 7.02
CA LEU A 122 5.66 3.74 5.71
C LEU A 122 4.73 4.93 5.46
N LEU A 123 3.92 5.29 6.46
CA LEU A 123 2.93 6.35 6.32
C LEU A 123 3.54 7.74 6.10
N LYS A 124 4.78 7.98 6.52
CA LYS A 124 5.49 9.25 6.29
C LYS A 124 5.55 9.66 4.82
N ALA A 125 5.46 8.72 3.87
CA ALA A 125 5.42 9.04 2.44
C ALA A 125 4.12 9.74 2.00
N ILE A 126 3.05 9.65 2.81
CA ILE A 126 1.74 10.26 2.54
C ILE A 126 1.28 11.25 3.62
N GLU A 127 2.09 11.48 4.66
CA GLU A 127 1.90 12.59 5.60
C GLU A 127 2.10 13.96 4.93
#